data_AF-A0A2A3AGS2-F1
#
_entry.id   AF-A0A2A3AGS2-F1
#
_cell.length_a   1.000
_cell.length_b   1.000
_cell.length_c   1.000
_cell.angle_alpha   90.00
_cell.angle_beta   90.00
_cell.angle_gamma   90.00
#
_symmetry.space_group_name_H-M   'P 1'
#
loop_
_entity.id
_entity.type
_entity.pdbx_description
1 polymer ?
#
loop_
_entity_poly.entity_id
_entity_poly.type
_entity_poly.pdbx_seq_one_letter_code
_entity_poly.pdbx_strand_id
1 'polypeptide(L)' 'MSENSIWDALETARDKAKEREEEEMQRVEDADNNEQQRAASSRVAARQAVRETLDDILAQREG' A
#
# COMPACT_ATOMS: atom_id res chain seq x y z
N MET A 1 -8.05 -3.37 24.74
CA MET A 1 -7.93 -3.90 23.37
C MET A 1 -6.91 -5.01 23.43
N SER A 2 -7.29 -6.25 23.08
CA SER A 2 -6.37 -7.40 23.12
C SER A 2 -5.30 -7.24 22.04
N GLU A 3 -4.12 -7.80 22.26
CA GLU A 3 -2.97 -7.79 21.34
C GLU A 3 -3.31 -8.26 19.92
N ASN A 4 -4.29 -9.15 19.74
CA ASN A 4 -4.80 -9.52 18.41
C ASN A 4 -5.33 -8.31 17.61
N SER A 5 -5.91 -7.30 18.28
CA SER A 5 -6.53 -6.16 17.60
C SER A 5 -5.53 -5.25 16.90
N ILE A 6 -4.26 -5.17 17.33
CA ILE A 6 -3.28 -4.31 16.66
C ILE A 6 -2.70 -5.01 15.44
N TRP A 7 -2.46 -6.32 15.53
CA TRP A 7 -1.96 -7.11 14.41
C TRP A 7 -3.00 -7.25 13.31
N ASP A 8 -4.26 -7.53 13.66
CA ASP A 8 -5.37 -7.57 12.70
C ASP A 8 -5.55 -6.19 12.01
N ALA A 9 -5.31 -5.09 12.74
CA ALA A 9 -5.35 -3.74 12.18
C ALA A 9 -4.18 -3.47 11.22
N LEU A 10 -2.99 -3.99 11.51
CA LEU A 10 -1.82 -3.89 10.62
C LEU A 10 -2.01 -4.71 9.35
N GLU A 11 -2.54 -5.94 9.44
CA GLU A 11 -2.91 -6.76 8.28
C GLU A 11 -3.96 -6.04 7.42
N THR A 12 -5.01 -5.51 8.04
CA THR A 12 -6.02 -4.70 7.34
C THR A 12 -5.42 -3.47 6.67
N ALA A 13 -4.46 -2.80 7.31
CA ALA A 13 -3.80 -1.63 6.76
C ALA A 13 -2.91 -1.99 5.55
N ARG A 14 -2.19 -3.12 5.61
CA ARG A 14 -1.39 -3.64 4.50
C ARG A 14 -2.27 -3.96 3.30
N ASP A 15 -3.38 -4.67 3.52
CA ASP A 15 -4.29 -5.08 2.45
C ASP A 15 -4.91 -3.85 1.77
N LYS A 16 -5.30 -2.84 2.55
CA LYS A 16 -5.75 -1.55 2.01
C LYS A 16 -4.64 -0.81 1.26
N ALA A 17 -3.40 -0.84 1.74
CA ALA A 17 -2.29 -0.21 1.03
C ALA A 17 -2.11 -0.84 -0.35
N LYS A 18 -2.23 -2.17 -0.46
CA LYS A 18 -2.19 -2.92 -1.71
C LYS A 18 -3.37 -2.60 -2.64
N GLU A 19 -4.60 -2.59 -2.13
CA GLU A 19 -5.79 -2.20 -2.92
C GLU A 19 -5.60 -0.80 -3.52
N ARG A 20 -5.09 0.15 -2.73
CA ARG A 20 -4.81 1.51 -3.21
C ARG A 20 -3.65 1.58 -4.18
N GLU A 21 -2.61 0.78 -3.99
CA GLU A 21 -1.50 0.64 -4.96
C GLU A 21 -2.06 0.23 -6.33
N GLU A 22 -2.93 -0.79 -6.37
CA GLU A 22 -3.59 -1.28 -7.58
C GLU A 22 -4.48 -0.20 -8.24
N GLU A 23 -5.25 0.55 -7.46
CA GLU A 23 -6.00 1.72 -7.97
C GLU A 23 -5.09 2.77 -8.62
N GLU A 24 -3.93 3.08 -8.02
CA GLU A 24 -3.01 4.07 -8.57
C GLU A 24 -2.28 3.54 -9.81
N MET A 25 -1.99 2.24 -9.88
CA MET A 25 -1.45 1.61 -11.08
C MET A 25 -2.44 1.72 -12.25
N GLN A 26 -3.73 1.47 -12.01
CA GLN A 26 -4.75 1.70 -13.03
C GLN A 26 -4.78 3.16 -13.49
N ARG A 27 -4.63 4.12 -12.58
CA ARG A 27 -4.55 5.56 -12.94
C ARG A 27 -3.29 5.93 -13.72
N VAL A 28 -2.19 5.18 -13.58
CA VAL A 28 -1.00 5.34 -14.43
C VAL A 28 -1.29 4.86 -15.85
N GLU A 29 -2.00 3.73 -15.99
CA GLU A 29 -2.40 3.16 -17.28
C GLU A 29 -3.43 4.04 -18.00
N ASP A 30 -4.39 4.58 -17.26
CA ASP A 30 -5.48 5.42 -17.77
C ASP A 30 -5.08 6.90 -17.95
N ALA A 31 -3.83 7.27 -17.71
CA ALA A 31 -3.40 8.67 -17.72
C ALA A 31 -3.44 9.28 -19.13
N ASP A 32 -4.19 10.38 -19.29
CA ASP A 32 -4.30 11.11 -20.56
C ASP A 32 -3.06 11.96 -20.88
N ASN A 33 -2.22 12.23 -19.87
CA ASN A 33 -1.01 13.03 -20.03
C ASN A 33 0.08 12.70 -19.00
N ASN A 34 1.29 13.20 -19.28
CA ASN A 34 2.48 12.95 -18.46
C ASN A 34 2.36 13.47 -17.01
N GLU A 35 1.59 14.53 -16.77
CA GLU A 35 1.43 15.07 -15.41
C GLU A 35 0.57 14.13 -14.55
N GLN A 36 -0.56 13.67 -15.10
CA GLN A 36 -1.41 12.67 -14.46
C GLN A 36 -0.65 11.36 -14.22
N GLN A 37 0.09 10.88 -15.22
CA GLN A 37 0.90 9.68 -15.10
C GLN A 37 1.93 9.82 -13.97
N ARG A 38 2.70 10.91 -13.93
CA ARG A 38 3.72 11.16 -12.88
C ARG A 38 3.11 11.25 -11.48
N ALA A 39 1.97 11.92 -11.36
CA ALA A 39 1.26 12.03 -10.08
C ALA A 39 0.79 10.65 -9.59
N ALA A 40 0.20 9.85 -10.47
CA ALA A 40 -0.22 8.49 -10.16
C ALA A 40 0.98 7.58 -9.83
N SER A 41 2.07 7.63 -10.61
CA SER A 41 3.30 6.87 -10.33
C SER A 41 3.93 7.22 -8.97
N SER A 42 3.90 8.51 -8.60
CA SER A 42 4.37 8.95 -7.28
C SER A 42 3.52 8.38 -6.15
N ARG A 43 2.20 8.26 -6.36
CA ARG A 43 1.29 7.62 -5.41
C ARG A 43 1.51 6.12 -5.33
N VAL A 44 1.72 5.42 -6.46
CA VAL A 44 2.09 4.00 -6.48
C VAL A 44 3.32 3.77 -5.60
N ALA A 45 4.40 4.51 -5.83
CA ALA A 45 5.64 4.37 -5.05
C ALA A 45 5.42 4.57 -3.54
N ALA A 46 4.62 5.57 -3.15
CA ALA A 46 4.30 5.80 -1.74
C ALA A 46 3.46 4.67 -1.14
N ARG A 47 2.49 4.11 -1.88
CA ARG A 47 1.65 2.99 -1.41
C ARG A 47 2.47 1.72 -1.27
N GLN A 48 3.32 1.43 -2.24
CA GLN A 48 4.22 0.28 -2.21
C GLN A 48 5.15 0.36 -1.00
N ALA A 49 5.78 1.51 -0.74
CA ALA A 49 6.66 1.69 0.41
C ALA A 49 5.94 1.46 1.76
N VAL A 50 4.70 1.93 1.89
CA VAL A 50 3.87 1.67 3.08
C VAL A 50 3.54 0.19 3.21
N ARG A 51 3.13 -0.47 2.12
CA ARG A 51 2.82 -1.90 2.11
C ARG A 51 4.03 -2.73 2.53
N GLU A 52 5.19 -2.47 1.92
CA GLU A 52 6.46 -3.15 2.23
C GLU A 52 6.87 -2.94 3.70
N THR A 53 6.72 -1.73 4.23
CA THR A 53 7.00 -1.47 5.66
C THR A 53 6.08 -2.27 6.58
N LEU A 54 4.80 -2.40 6.22
CA LEU A 54 3.84 -3.20 6.99
C LEU A 54 4.13 -4.70 6.86
N ASP A 55 4.52 -5.17 5.67
CA ASP A 55 4.98 -6.53 5.44
C ASP A 55 6.19 -6.87 6.33
N ASP A 56 7.19 -5.98 6.40
CA ASP A 56 8.37 -6.16 7.25
C ASP A 56 8.02 -6.25 8.74
N ILE A 57 7.08 -5.42 9.21
CA ILE A 57 6.61 -5.44 10.60
C ILE A 57 5.86 -6.75 10.91
N LEU A 58 5.01 -7.19 9.99
CA LEU A 58 4.23 -8.43 10.16
C LEU A 58 5.15 -9.67 10.10
N ALA A 59 6.14 -9.68 9.22
CA ALA A 59 7.11 -10.78 9.11
C ALA A 59 7.95 -10.94 10.39
N GLN A 60 8.30 -9.85 11.07
CA GLN A 60 9.03 -9.91 12.36
C GLN A 60 8.23 -10.57 13.49
N ARG A 61 6.90 -10.67 13.38
CA ARG A 61 6.05 -11.37 14.36
C ARG A 61 6.05 -12.89 14.14
N GLU A 62 6.21 -13.33 12.90
CA GLU A 62 6.11 -14.75 12.51
C GLU A 62 7.42 -15.53 12.71
N GLY A 63 8.55 -14.83 12.88
CA GLY A 63 9.88 -15.39 13.15
C GLY A 63 10.22 -15.47 14.63
#